data_AF-A0A7C5K9I1-F1
#
_entry.id   AF-A0A7C5K9I1-F1
#
_cell.length_a   1.000
_cell.length_b   1.000
_cell.length_c   1.000
_cell.angle_alpha   90.00
_cell.angle_beta   90.00
_cell.angle_gamma   90.00
#
_symmetry.space_group_name_H-M   'P 1'
#
loop_
_entity.id
_entity.type
_entity.pdbx_description
1 polymer ?
#
loop_
_entity_poly.entity_id
_entity_poly.type
_entity_poly.pdbx_seq_one_letter_code
_entity_poly.pdbx_strand_id
1 'polypeptide(L)'
;MPSAVSHGYEEIAKEIKAIFSVTESTLHSLKKELIKDKFSTSYAFISKNIEYVVSFIYSELDKIISKNQNICDTWVSSPLMMSQIKGNPSIIFEYRDSIREFGDATRTIVSNLYANVGKTLAYYILVYETLEKFGLKPPFVLVESTEFSNHHLVDFIFGEFDKIAPAEPYKLTNAQVITYSGIDVYDPLSILIIGHEAFHIIERLNGLFNSFCNTTDFKGDMRCRDVFVDILSTFYFGPVYVYSMYKHFEKRYPISGESHMEMNIRLLGLIYLISVLGIAKISEEQIKEMIAFTKTLENRMDSEDRKNAQADKKKFEEMIDKGVIKYVENYFKDKNITPYSQFVNVIEKREINQSPDKINRDKIKIMIRKGIPVAVRPTTLLNTLYESKQIDQVETSLIIASFKKWYVKRYYEKSVEKTMAEKSIY
;
A
#
# COMPACT_ATOMS: atom_id res chain seq x y z
N MET A 1 27.38 47.64 0.47
CA MET A 1 26.79 46.55 1.28
C MET A 1 26.60 45.24 0.49
N PRO A 2 27.65 44.55 0.00
CA PRO A 2 27.51 43.22 -0.63
C PRO A 2 27.79 42.04 0.33
N SER A 3 28.49 42.28 1.45
CA SER A 3 29.07 41.21 2.30
C SER A 3 28.10 40.54 3.27
N ALA A 4 27.05 41.23 3.72
CA ALA A 4 26.07 40.64 4.63
C ALA A 4 25.13 39.64 3.93
N VAL A 5 24.88 39.85 2.63
CA VAL A 5 24.01 38.99 1.83
C VAL A 5 24.75 37.72 1.39
N SER A 6 26.06 37.79 1.10
CA SER A 6 26.87 36.61 0.75
C SER A 6 27.07 35.65 1.94
N HIS A 7 27.20 36.18 3.16
CA HIS A 7 27.27 35.36 4.38
C HIS A 7 25.99 34.54 4.62
N GLY A 8 24.81 35.09 4.30
CA GLY A 8 23.54 34.36 4.42
C GLY A 8 23.46 33.15 3.50
N TYR A 9 23.98 33.27 2.27
CA TYR A 9 23.96 32.17 1.29
C TYR A 9 25.00 31.09 1.55
N GLU A 10 26.18 31.45 2.07
CA GLU A 10 27.19 30.48 2.51
C GLU A 10 26.69 29.63 3.68
N GLU A 11 25.97 30.22 4.64
CA GLU A 11 25.35 29.48 5.75
C GLU A 11 24.24 28.54 5.26
N ILE A 12 23.39 28.97 4.34
CA ILE A 12 22.36 28.10 3.72
C ILE A 12 23.03 26.92 2.98
N ALA A 13 24.13 27.17 2.25
CA ALA A 13 24.86 26.11 1.57
C ALA A 13 25.50 25.10 2.55
N LYS A 14 25.98 25.54 3.71
CA LYS A 14 26.48 24.66 4.78
C LYS A 14 25.36 23.83 5.39
N GLU A 15 24.20 24.44 5.65
CA GLU A 15 23.01 23.74 6.19
C GLU A 15 22.56 22.63 5.24
N ILE A 16 22.45 22.93 3.93
CA ILE A 16 22.10 21.96 2.89
C ILE A 16 23.10 20.79 2.86
N LYS A 17 24.42 21.07 2.91
CA LYS A 17 25.46 20.03 2.97
C LYS A 17 25.34 19.15 4.21
N ALA A 18 25.03 19.74 5.36
CA ALA A 18 24.82 19.01 6.61
C ALA A 18 23.62 18.06 6.52
N ILE A 19 22.48 18.52 5.97
CA ILE A 19 21.28 17.69 5.78
C ILE A 19 21.58 16.45 4.92
N PHE A 20 22.31 16.61 3.80
CA PHE A 20 22.70 15.48 2.96
C PHE A 20 23.61 14.50 3.68
N SER A 21 24.63 14.99 4.40
CA SER A 21 25.56 14.15 5.13
C SER A 21 24.86 13.30 6.21
N VAL A 22 23.92 13.88 6.95
CA VAL A 22 23.12 13.15 7.94
C VAL A 22 22.22 12.11 7.26
N THR A 23 21.56 12.48 6.16
CA THR A 23 20.67 11.56 5.41
C THR A 23 21.44 10.36 4.85
N GLU A 24 22.62 10.58 4.27
CA GLU A 24 23.50 9.55 3.74
C GLU A 24 23.97 8.58 4.85
N SER A 25 24.35 9.12 6.01
CA SER A 25 24.74 8.34 7.18
C SER A 25 23.61 7.45 7.71
N THR A 26 22.38 7.97 7.75
CA THR A 26 21.18 7.20 8.14
C THR A 26 20.91 6.05 7.17
N LEU A 27 21.01 6.28 5.86
CA LEU A 27 20.87 5.22 4.85
C LEU A 27 21.96 4.15 4.95
N HIS A 28 23.20 4.58 5.24
CA HIS A 28 24.32 3.65 5.36
C HIS A 28 24.17 2.75 6.58
N SER A 29 23.61 3.29 7.66
CA SER A 29 23.26 2.54 8.87
C SER A 29 22.20 1.48 8.57
N LEU A 30 21.13 1.83 7.86
CA LEU A 30 20.09 0.87 7.45
C LEU A 30 20.68 -0.26 6.58
N LYS A 31 21.52 0.08 5.59
CA LYS A 31 22.18 -0.91 4.73
C LYS A 31 23.05 -1.89 5.52
N LYS A 32 23.85 -1.39 6.48
CA LYS A 32 24.68 -2.23 7.36
C LYS A 32 23.85 -3.19 8.20
N GLU A 33 22.72 -2.74 8.74
CA GLU A 33 21.85 -3.56 9.58
C GLU A 33 21.07 -4.61 8.78
N LEU A 34 20.60 -4.29 7.57
CA LEU A 34 19.99 -5.28 6.65
C LEU A 34 20.95 -6.44 6.31
N ILE A 35 22.26 -6.18 6.31
CA ILE A 35 23.31 -7.17 6.06
C ILE A 35 23.65 -7.98 7.33
N LYS A 36 23.57 -7.37 8.52
CA LYS A 36 23.90 -8.02 9.80
C LYS A 36 22.80 -8.97 10.29
N ASP A 37 21.54 -8.65 10.07
CA ASP A 37 20.44 -9.47 10.57
C ASP A 37 20.14 -10.68 9.66
N LYS A 38 19.82 -11.81 10.28
CA LYS A 38 19.35 -13.08 9.64
C LYS A 38 18.09 -12.93 8.77
N PHE A 39 17.65 -11.70 8.52
CA PHE A 39 16.63 -11.33 7.53
C PHE A 39 17.01 -11.79 6.11
N SER A 40 18.30 -11.70 5.76
CA SER A 40 18.80 -11.95 4.40
C SER A 40 18.54 -13.38 3.89
N THR A 41 18.53 -14.40 4.76
CA THR A 41 18.29 -15.79 4.32
C THR A 41 16.83 -16.21 4.38
N SER A 42 16.08 -15.77 5.38
CA SER A 42 14.69 -16.23 5.61
C SER A 42 13.63 -15.36 4.91
N TYR A 43 13.98 -14.11 4.56
CA TYR A 43 13.08 -13.15 3.90
C TYR A 43 13.79 -12.42 2.74
N ALA A 44 14.65 -13.14 2.00
CA ALA A 44 15.53 -12.60 0.96
C ALA A 44 14.85 -11.64 -0.02
N PHE A 45 13.59 -11.88 -0.41
CA PHE A 45 12.84 -10.96 -1.27
C PHE A 45 12.54 -9.62 -0.59
N ILE A 46 12.09 -9.64 0.66
CA ILE A 46 11.76 -8.41 1.41
C ILE A 46 13.03 -7.60 1.63
N SER A 47 14.12 -8.27 2.02
CA SER A 47 15.45 -7.65 2.07
C SER A 47 15.83 -7.03 0.72
N LYS A 48 15.66 -7.75 -0.40
CA LYS A 48 15.94 -7.23 -1.74
C LYS A 48 15.06 -6.03 -2.14
N ASN A 49 13.81 -5.97 -1.68
CA ASN A 49 12.92 -4.82 -1.94
C ASN A 49 13.37 -3.61 -1.13
N ILE A 50 13.68 -3.81 0.15
CA ILE A 50 14.21 -2.75 0.99
C ILE A 50 15.55 -2.27 0.42
N GLU A 51 16.45 -3.17 0.00
CA GLU A 51 17.70 -2.83 -0.68
C GLU A 51 17.48 -2.04 -1.96
N TYR A 52 16.48 -2.42 -2.78
CA TYR A 52 16.14 -1.68 -4.00
C TYR A 52 15.65 -0.27 -3.66
N VAL A 53 14.78 -0.13 -2.66
CA VAL A 53 14.26 1.17 -2.21
C VAL A 53 15.39 2.03 -1.65
N VAL A 54 16.26 1.46 -0.82
CA VAL A 54 17.45 2.15 -0.30
C VAL A 54 18.37 2.58 -1.45
N SER A 55 18.61 1.71 -2.43
CA SER A 55 19.43 2.03 -3.60
C SER A 55 18.80 3.10 -4.48
N PHE A 56 17.47 3.09 -4.61
CA PHE A 56 16.72 4.14 -5.29
C PHE A 56 16.86 5.48 -4.56
N ILE A 57 16.69 5.51 -3.24
CA ILE A 57 16.88 6.72 -2.43
C ILE A 57 18.31 7.24 -2.57
N TYR A 58 19.32 6.35 -2.56
CA TYR A 58 20.71 6.72 -2.85
C TYR A 58 20.87 7.35 -4.24
N SER A 59 20.29 6.74 -5.28
CA SER A 59 20.31 7.30 -6.64
C SER A 59 19.67 8.69 -6.70
N GLU A 60 18.54 8.91 -6.04
CA GLU A 60 17.90 10.24 -6.02
C GLU A 60 18.72 11.24 -5.22
N LEU A 61 19.30 10.84 -4.09
CA LEU A 61 20.25 11.66 -3.34
C LEU A 61 21.46 12.04 -4.18
N ASP A 62 22.08 11.10 -4.91
CA ASP A 62 23.25 11.35 -5.75
C ASP A 62 22.91 12.29 -6.91
N LYS A 63 21.72 12.15 -7.52
CA LYS A 63 21.22 13.07 -8.55
C LYS A 63 21.02 14.47 -7.98
N ILE A 64 20.38 14.57 -6.82
CA ILE A 64 20.16 15.83 -6.13
C ILE A 64 21.51 16.46 -5.76
N ILE A 65 22.43 15.72 -5.14
CA ILE A 65 23.78 16.21 -4.77
C ILE A 65 24.56 16.65 -6.00
N SER A 66 24.58 15.87 -7.09
CA SER A 66 25.32 16.22 -8.32
C SER A 66 24.74 17.47 -9.00
N LYS A 67 23.41 17.58 -9.04
CA LYS A 67 22.72 18.78 -9.54
C LYS A 67 22.97 19.97 -8.61
N ASN A 68 23.06 19.73 -7.31
CA ASN A 68 23.25 20.76 -6.29
C ASN A 68 24.69 21.21 -6.16
N GLN A 69 25.69 20.37 -6.46
CA GLN A 69 27.09 20.80 -6.61
C GLN A 69 27.20 21.75 -7.78
N ASN A 70 26.62 21.40 -8.93
CA ASN A 70 26.56 22.32 -10.08
C ASN A 70 25.85 23.63 -9.73
N ILE A 71 24.74 23.59 -8.99
CA ILE A 71 24.00 24.76 -8.52
C ILE A 71 24.82 25.58 -7.51
N CYS A 72 25.39 24.99 -6.46
CA CYS A 72 26.20 25.68 -5.46
C CYS A 72 27.46 26.29 -6.08
N ASP A 73 28.09 25.61 -7.04
CA ASP A 73 29.30 26.08 -7.70
C ASP A 73 28.99 27.20 -8.72
N THR A 74 27.77 27.24 -9.30
CA THR A 74 27.33 28.28 -10.25
C THR A 74 26.55 29.44 -9.62
N TRP A 75 25.83 29.23 -8.51
CA TRP A 75 24.99 30.24 -7.86
C TRP A 75 25.81 31.33 -7.18
N VAL A 76 26.94 30.97 -6.56
CA VAL A 76 27.81 31.92 -5.86
C VAL A 76 28.69 32.70 -6.83
N SER A 77 28.80 32.25 -8.09
CA SER A 77 29.77 32.75 -9.06
C SER A 77 29.14 33.36 -10.33
N SER A 78 27.85 33.13 -10.62
CA SER A 78 27.17 33.65 -11.82
C SER A 78 26.44 34.99 -11.59
N PRO A 79 26.81 36.07 -12.31
CA PRO A 79 26.16 37.39 -12.19
C PRO A 79 24.66 37.39 -12.51
N LEU A 80 24.22 36.53 -13.45
CA LEU A 80 22.82 36.45 -13.91
C LEU A 80 21.92 35.82 -12.84
N MET A 81 22.38 34.73 -12.23
CA MET A 81 21.68 34.06 -11.12
C MET A 81 21.66 34.93 -9.87
N MET A 82 22.76 35.62 -9.56
CA MET A 82 22.80 36.60 -8.47
C MET A 82 21.83 37.77 -8.68
N SER A 83 21.56 38.16 -9.92
CA SER A 83 20.53 39.16 -10.25
C SER A 83 19.11 38.62 -10.03
N GLN A 84 18.85 37.36 -10.39
CA GLN A 84 17.55 36.71 -10.17
C GLN A 84 17.25 36.50 -8.69
N ILE A 85 18.23 36.03 -7.90
CA ILE A 85 18.11 35.84 -6.46
C ILE A 85 17.93 37.19 -5.73
N LYS A 86 18.62 38.24 -6.17
CA LYS A 86 18.39 39.61 -5.64
C LYS A 86 17.00 40.14 -5.98
N GLY A 87 16.47 39.77 -7.15
CA GLY A 87 15.12 40.14 -7.60
C GLY A 87 14.02 39.36 -6.88
N ASN A 88 14.29 38.12 -6.44
CA ASN A 88 13.35 37.32 -5.67
C ASN A 88 14.06 36.41 -4.64
N PRO A 89 14.34 36.92 -3.43
CA PRO A 89 15.04 36.17 -2.38
C PRO A 89 14.26 34.99 -1.83
N SER A 90 12.93 34.87 -2.03
CA SER A 90 12.15 33.77 -1.44
C SER A 90 12.51 32.42 -2.04
N ILE A 91 12.94 32.39 -3.30
CA ILE A 91 13.27 31.18 -4.06
C ILE A 91 14.37 30.36 -3.36
N ILE A 92 15.37 31.00 -2.75
CA ILE A 92 16.46 30.28 -2.06
C ILE A 92 16.00 29.65 -0.74
N PHE A 93 15.05 30.28 -0.06
CA PHE A 93 14.48 29.77 1.19
C PHE A 93 13.49 28.64 0.91
N GLU A 94 12.63 28.82 -0.09
CA GLU A 94 11.76 27.76 -0.60
C GLU A 94 12.60 26.53 -0.97
N TYR A 95 13.70 26.72 -1.71
CA TYR A 95 14.61 25.65 -2.11
C TYR A 95 15.41 25.01 -0.95
N ARG A 96 15.78 25.77 0.09
CA ARG A 96 16.39 25.22 1.31
C ARG A 96 15.39 24.36 2.08
N ASP A 97 14.20 24.90 2.34
CA ASP A 97 13.17 24.26 3.17
C ASP A 97 12.69 22.97 2.50
N SER A 98 12.54 23.02 1.19
CA SER A 98 12.44 21.90 0.27
C SER A 98 13.45 20.77 0.53
N ILE A 99 14.76 21.06 0.51
CA ILE A 99 15.80 20.03 0.75
C ILE A 99 15.72 19.49 2.19
N ARG A 100 15.39 20.35 3.16
CA ARG A 100 15.22 19.95 4.56
C ARG A 100 14.06 18.95 4.70
N GLU A 101 12.91 19.27 4.11
CA GLU A 101 11.74 18.38 4.08
C GLU A 101 12.08 17.03 3.45
N PHE A 102 12.81 17.00 2.33
CA PHE A 102 13.27 15.76 1.72
C PHE A 102 14.18 14.94 2.66
N GLY A 103 15.15 15.59 3.32
CA GLY A 103 16.07 14.94 4.25
C GLY A 103 15.35 14.41 5.51
N ASP A 104 14.40 15.16 6.06
CA ASP A 104 13.55 14.73 7.18
C ASP A 104 12.64 13.56 6.79
N ALA A 105 11.99 13.65 5.62
CA ALA A 105 11.13 12.61 5.07
C ALA A 105 11.90 11.30 4.82
N THR A 106 13.09 11.39 4.21
CA THR A 106 13.95 10.24 3.97
C THR A 106 14.39 9.58 5.27
N ARG A 107 14.84 10.37 6.26
CA ARG A 107 15.25 9.84 7.57
C ARG A 107 14.08 9.19 8.30
N THR A 108 12.88 9.74 8.17
CA THR A 108 11.65 9.17 8.74
C THR A 108 11.32 7.84 8.09
N ILE A 109 11.36 7.72 6.75
CA ILE A 109 11.18 6.44 6.05
C ILE A 109 12.19 5.41 6.55
N VAL A 110 13.47 5.77 6.60
CA VAL A 110 14.54 4.85 7.01
C VAL A 110 14.38 4.39 8.46
N SER A 111 14.06 5.32 9.36
CA SER A 111 13.83 5.02 10.78
C SER A 111 12.60 4.16 10.98
N ASN A 112 11.52 4.42 10.23
CA ASN A 112 10.29 3.62 10.25
C ASN A 112 10.54 2.22 9.70
N LEU A 113 11.30 2.08 8.62
CA LEU A 113 11.67 0.76 8.09
C LEU A 113 12.44 -0.04 9.14
N TYR A 114 13.43 0.58 9.80
CA TYR A 114 14.21 -0.09 10.83
C TYR A 114 13.37 -0.49 12.05
N ALA A 115 12.60 0.44 12.61
CA ALA A 115 11.83 0.21 13.84
C ALA A 115 10.64 -0.73 13.64
N ASN A 116 10.02 -0.71 12.46
CA ASN A 116 8.74 -1.38 12.23
C ASN A 116 8.83 -2.66 11.40
N VAL A 117 9.95 -2.98 10.73
CA VAL A 117 10.06 -4.18 9.87
C VAL A 117 9.59 -5.45 10.58
N GLY A 118 9.90 -5.66 11.86
CA GLY A 118 9.44 -6.85 12.60
C GLY A 118 7.90 -6.99 12.72
N LYS A 119 7.20 -5.85 12.79
CA LYS A 119 5.74 -5.71 12.93
C LYS A 119 5.04 -5.61 11.57
N THR A 120 5.64 -4.89 10.63
CA THR A 120 5.12 -4.68 9.26
C THR A 120 5.42 -5.86 8.34
N LEU A 121 6.27 -6.82 8.75
CA LEU A 121 6.62 -8.00 7.95
C LEU A 121 5.39 -8.78 7.44
N ALA A 122 4.34 -8.93 8.25
CA ALA A 122 3.12 -9.61 7.81
C ALA A 122 2.40 -8.84 6.69
N TYR A 123 2.45 -7.51 6.73
CA TYR A 123 1.89 -6.61 5.72
C TYR A 123 2.69 -6.72 4.42
N TYR A 124 4.03 -6.71 4.50
CA TYR A 124 4.90 -6.96 3.34
C TYR A 124 4.62 -8.33 2.71
N ILE A 125 4.43 -9.37 3.53
CA ILE A 125 4.08 -10.72 3.05
C ILE A 125 2.74 -10.69 2.31
N LEU A 126 1.71 -10.04 2.87
CA LEU A 126 0.39 -9.96 2.23
C LEU A 126 0.44 -9.19 0.92
N VAL A 127 0.99 -7.98 0.91
CA VAL A 127 1.10 -7.13 -0.29
C VAL A 127 1.88 -7.85 -1.38
N TYR A 128 3.02 -8.47 -1.03
CA TYR A 128 3.81 -9.23 -1.99
C TYR A 128 3.05 -10.44 -2.55
N GLU A 129 2.37 -11.20 -1.68
CA GLU A 129 1.60 -12.37 -2.09
C GLU A 129 0.50 -11.98 -3.08
N THR A 130 -0.24 -10.92 -2.78
CA THR A 130 -1.26 -10.35 -3.65
C THR A 130 -0.65 -9.94 -4.98
N LEU A 131 0.36 -9.06 -5.00
CA LEU A 131 0.99 -8.60 -6.25
C LEU A 131 1.51 -9.77 -7.10
N GLU A 132 2.20 -10.73 -6.47
CA GLU A 132 2.76 -11.90 -7.17
C GLU A 132 1.67 -12.76 -7.81
N LYS A 133 0.50 -12.88 -7.17
CA LYS A 133 -0.65 -13.61 -7.73
C LYS A 133 -1.22 -12.97 -8.98
N PHE A 134 -1.14 -11.65 -9.09
CA PHE A 134 -1.51 -10.91 -10.29
C PHE A 134 -0.36 -10.79 -11.31
N GLY A 135 0.75 -11.50 -11.09
CA GLY A 135 1.91 -11.51 -11.98
C GLY A 135 2.76 -10.23 -11.89
N LEU A 136 2.58 -9.44 -10.83
CA LEU A 136 3.28 -8.18 -10.61
C LEU A 136 4.35 -8.36 -9.54
N LYS A 137 5.52 -7.79 -9.78
CA LYS A 137 6.61 -7.73 -8.79
C LYS A 137 7.27 -6.35 -8.75
N PRO A 138 6.50 -5.24 -8.69
CA PRO A 138 7.10 -3.94 -8.54
C PRO A 138 7.80 -3.88 -7.17
N PRO A 139 8.97 -3.22 -7.09
CA PRO A 139 9.56 -2.93 -5.81
C PRO A 139 8.63 -2.01 -5.02
N PHE A 140 8.42 -2.29 -3.73
CA PHE A 140 7.55 -1.46 -2.89
C PHE A 140 8.06 -1.28 -1.46
N VAL A 141 7.60 -0.21 -0.83
CA VAL A 141 7.85 0.13 0.58
C VAL A 141 6.55 0.50 1.29
N LEU A 142 6.43 0.10 2.56
CA LEU A 142 5.35 0.50 3.44
C LEU A 142 5.84 1.64 4.35
N VAL A 143 5.08 2.74 4.42
CA VAL A 143 5.42 3.92 5.23
C VAL A 143 4.23 4.36 6.09
N GLU A 144 4.42 4.39 7.40
CA GLU A 144 3.47 5.04 8.32
C GLU A 144 3.63 6.55 8.20
N SER A 145 2.59 7.26 7.78
CA SER A 145 2.66 8.71 7.72
C SER A 145 1.30 9.37 7.56
N THR A 146 1.06 10.45 8.29
CA THR A 146 -0.05 11.39 8.10
C THR A 146 0.24 12.48 7.07
N GLU A 147 1.51 12.65 6.68
CA GLU A 147 2.02 13.78 5.89
C GLU A 147 2.66 13.36 4.56
N PHE A 148 2.95 12.06 4.37
CA PHE A 148 3.30 11.50 3.06
C PHE A 148 2.02 11.34 2.25
N SER A 149 1.54 12.43 1.67
CA SER A 149 0.88 12.29 0.39
C SER A 149 1.97 11.88 -0.60
N ASN A 150 1.73 10.81 -1.36
CA ASN A 150 2.57 10.37 -2.48
C ASN A 150 2.91 11.51 -3.47
N HIS A 151 2.17 12.61 -3.38
CA HIS A 151 2.31 13.81 -4.18
C HIS A 151 3.44 14.71 -3.71
N HIS A 152 3.66 14.96 -2.40
CA HIS A 152 4.72 15.90 -2.04
C HIS A 152 6.11 15.40 -2.39
N LEU A 153 6.55 14.18 -2.04
CA LEU A 153 7.91 13.74 -2.39
C LEU A 153 8.10 13.57 -3.92
N VAL A 154 7.08 13.11 -4.65
CA VAL A 154 7.16 12.88 -6.12
C VAL A 154 6.98 14.20 -6.90
N ASP A 155 6.00 15.03 -6.56
CA ASP A 155 5.81 16.39 -7.11
C ASP A 155 6.93 17.34 -6.67
N PHE A 156 7.60 17.07 -5.56
CA PHE A 156 8.83 17.76 -5.16
C PHE A 156 10.04 17.33 -6.01
N ILE A 157 10.22 16.02 -6.19
CA ILE A 157 11.31 15.47 -7.01
C ILE A 157 11.10 15.79 -8.51
N PHE A 158 9.88 16.09 -8.97
CA PHE A 158 9.59 16.37 -10.39
C PHE A 158 8.98 17.74 -10.71
N GLY A 159 8.01 18.21 -9.94
CA GLY A 159 7.25 19.43 -10.22
C GLY A 159 7.98 20.75 -9.95
N GLU A 160 8.89 20.81 -8.98
CA GLU A 160 9.72 22.02 -8.76
C GLU A 160 10.90 22.11 -9.74
N PHE A 161 11.30 20.98 -10.34
CA PHE A 161 12.38 20.96 -11.32
C PHE A 161 11.96 21.39 -12.73
N ASP A 162 10.69 21.17 -13.10
CA ASP A 162 10.13 21.65 -14.36
C ASP A 162 10.00 23.19 -14.41
N LYS A 163 10.03 23.86 -13.25
CA LYS A 163 10.00 25.34 -13.16
C LYS A 163 11.36 26.00 -13.45
N ILE A 164 12.46 25.24 -13.43
CA ILE A 164 13.83 25.81 -13.38
C ILE A 164 14.71 25.42 -14.60
N ALA A 165 14.32 24.49 -15.48
CA ALA A 165 15.08 24.22 -16.71
C ALA A 165 14.23 23.70 -17.88
N PRO A 166 14.50 24.14 -19.14
CA PRO A 166 13.86 23.59 -20.32
C PRO A 166 14.68 22.41 -20.88
N ALA A 167 14.33 21.16 -20.55
CA ALA A 167 14.59 19.98 -21.39
C ALA A 167 14.05 18.68 -20.75
N GLU A 168 13.15 18.03 -21.48
CA GLU A 168 12.64 16.65 -21.44
C GLU A 168 12.16 16.00 -20.10
N PRO A 169 10.97 15.35 -20.09
CA PRO A 169 10.34 14.83 -18.89
C PRO A 169 11.03 13.56 -18.34
N TYR A 170 11.23 13.56 -17.03
CA TYR A 170 11.78 12.46 -16.23
C TYR A 170 10.91 11.18 -16.27
N LYS A 171 11.54 9.99 -16.24
CA LYS A 171 10.87 8.69 -16.07
C LYS A 171 11.60 7.77 -15.07
N LEU A 172 10.96 7.50 -13.94
CA LEU A 172 11.37 6.43 -13.02
C LEU A 172 10.10 5.72 -12.49
N THR A 173 9.64 4.72 -13.24
CA THR A 173 8.20 4.43 -13.35
C THR A 173 7.66 3.27 -12.51
N ASN A 174 8.47 2.52 -11.75
CA ASN A 174 8.03 1.21 -11.26
C ASN A 174 8.04 0.99 -9.73
N ALA A 175 8.74 1.80 -8.93
CA ALA A 175 8.76 1.65 -7.47
C ALA A 175 7.48 2.20 -6.82
N GLN A 176 6.99 1.56 -5.76
CA GLN A 176 5.71 1.88 -5.13
C GLN A 176 5.88 2.25 -3.66
N VAL A 177 5.33 3.38 -3.26
CA VAL A 177 5.20 3.75 -1.85
C VAL A 177 3.76 3.54 -1.44
N ILE A 178 3.54 2.64 -0.48
CA ILE A 178 2.24 2.39 0.13
C ILE A 178 2.25 3.08 1.49
N THR A 179 1.43 4.12 1.62
CA THR A 179 1.29 4.88 2.87
C THR A 179 0.11 4.34 3.67
N TYR A 180 0.25 4.30 5.00
CA TYR A 180 -0.79 3.79 5.89
C TYR A 180 -1.09 4.74 7.06
N SER A 181 -1.34 6.02 6.74
CA SER A 181 -1.73 7.06 7.70
C SER A 181 -2.83 6.56 8.63
N GLY A 182 -2.64 6.67 9.96
CA GLY A 182 -3.68 6.39 10.95
C GLY A 182 -4.26 4.97 10.89
N ILE A 183 -3.48 3.99 10.39
CA ILE A 183 -3.82 2.57 10.43
C ILE A 183 -3.11 1.97 11.65
N ASP A 184 -3.89 1.44 12.59
CA ASP A 184 -3.32 0.75 13.75
C ASP A 184 -2.72 -0.59 13.30
N VAL A 185 -1.39 -0.65 13.21
CA VAL A 185 -0.68 -1.87 12.80
C VAL A 185 -0.76 -3.01 13.82
N TYR A 186 -1.30 -2.75 15.01
CA TYR A 186 -1.61 -3.77 16.01
C TYR A 186 -3.01 -4.35 15.86
N ASP A 187 -3.89 -3.76 15.05
CA ASP A 187 -5.20 -4.34 14.73
C ASP A 187 -5.03 -5.44 13.67
N PRO A 188 -5.48 -6.68 13.93
CA PRO A 188 -5.37 -7.77 12.95
C PRO A 188 -6.15 -7.51 11.66
N LEU A 189 -7.15 -6.63 11.66
CA LEU A 189 -7.94 -6.26 10.47
C LEU A 189 -7.21 -5.23 9.58
N SER A 190 -6.34 -4.40 10.17
CA SER A 190 -5.55 -3.39 9.44
C SER A 190 -4.70 -3.98 8.32
N ILE A 191 -4.31 -5.26 8.46
CA ILE A 191 -3.54 -5.95 7.43
C ILE A 191 -4.26 -6.01 6.09
N LEU A 192 -5.58 -6.13 6.10
CA LEU A 192 -6.39 -6.17 4.88
C LEU A 192 -6.62 -4.77 4.29
N ILE A 193 -6.60 -3.74 5.12
CA ILE A 193 -6.63 -2.34 4.66
C ILE A 193 -5.33 -1.99 3.93
N ILE A 194 -4.17 -2.40 4.45
CA ILE A 194 -2.90 -2.22 3.73
C ILE A 194 -2.81 -3.19 2.53
N GLY A 195 -3.38 -4.39 2.64
CA GLY A 195 -3.48 -5.34 1.53
C GLY A 195 -4.30 -4.79 0.35
N HIS A 196 -5.30 -3.95 0.62
CA HIS A 196 -6.11 -3.26 -0.39
C HIS A 196 -5.27 -2.32 -1.26
N GLU A 197 -4.23 -1.69 -0.72
CA GLU A 197 -3.32 -0.83 -1.48
C GLU A 197 -2.59 -1.58 -2.62
N ALA A 198 -2.40 -2.90 -2.48
CA ALA A 198 -1.90 -3.72 -3.58
C ALA A 198 -2.85 -3.70 -4.80
N PHE A 199 -4.16 -3.58 -4.58
CA PHE A 199 -5.15 -3.52 -5.65
C PHE A 199 -5.17 -2.18 -6.36
N HIS A 200 -4.88 -1.06 -5.69
CA HIS A 200 -4.62 0.20 -6.37
C HIS A 200 -3.41 0.09 -7.33
N ILE A 201 -2.34 -0.60 -6.91
CA ILE A 201 -1.18 -0.87 -7.77
C ILE A 201 -1.57 -1.76 -8.96
N ILE A 202 -2.31 -2.85 -8.71
CA ILE A 202 -2.78 -3.78 -9.76
C ILE A 202 -3.66 -3.05 -10.77
N GLU A 203 -4.63 -2.27 -10.28
CA GLU A 203 -5.55 -1.52 -11.12
C GLU A 203 -4.80 -0.52 -11.99
N ARG A 204 -3.88 0.27 -11.41
CA ARG A 204 -3.12 1.29 -12.14
C ARG A 204 -2.17 0.68 -13.16
N LEU A 205 -1.40 -0.35 -12.80
CA LEU A 205 -0.42 -0.95 -13.71
C LEU A 205 -1.07 -1.73 -14.86
N ASN A 206 -2.27 -2.28 -14.66
CA ASN A 206 -3.01 -2.99 -15.70
C ASN A 206 -4.11 -2.13 -16.36
N GLY A 207 -4.28 -0.87 -15.95
CA GLY A 207 -5.28 0.06 -16.49
C GLY A 207 -6.71 -0.48 -16.43
N LEU A 208 -7.07 -1.20 -15.36
CA LEU A 208 -8.29 -2.02 -15.33
C LEU A 208 -9.58 -1.20 -15.35
N PHE A 209 -9.65 -0.14 -14.54
CA PHE A 209 -10.86 0.68 -14.45
C PHE A 209 -11.11 1.47 -15.74
N ASN A 210 -10.05 2.06 -16.32
CA ASN A 210 -10.15 2.76 -17.60
C ASN A 210 -10.54 1.80 -18.74
N SER A 211 -10.01 0.58 -18.73
CA SER A 211 -10.40 -0.45 -19.70
C SER A 211 -11.87 -0.86 -19.55
N PHE A 212 -12.36 -0.98 -18.31
CA PHE A 212 -13.79 -1.20 -18.04
C PHE A 212 -14.66 -0.04 -18.56
N CYS A 213 -14.29 1.20 -18.25
CA CYS A 213 -15.01 2.40 -18.71
C CYS A 213 -15.10 2.44 -20.24
N ASN A 214 -13.98 2.19 -20.92
CA ASN A 214 -13.91 2.20 -22.39
C ASN A 214 -14.71 1.05 -23.03
N THR A 215 -14.68 -0.14 -22.44
CA THR A 215 -15.39 -1.31 -22.99
C THR A 215 -16.89 -1.29 -22.75
N THR A 216 -17.35 -0.57 -21.74
CA THR A 216 -18.77 -0.54 -21.34
C THR A 216 -19.45 0.81 -21.61
N ASP A 217 -18.72 1.81 -22.10
CA ASP A 217 -19.18 3.20 -22.20
C ASP A 217 -19.73 3.71 -20.86
N PHE A 218 -19.00 3.41 -19.77
CA PHE A 218 -19.31 3.88 -18.42
C PHE A 218 -18.48 5.13 -18.13
N LYS A 219 -19.13 6.18 -17.61
CA LYS A 219 -18.48 7.45 -17.25
C LYS A 219 -18.02 7.43 -15.80
N GLY A 220 -16.88 6.80 -15.56
CA GLY A 220 -16.28 6.68 -14.24
C GLY A 220 -15.67 7.97 -13.68
N ASP A 221 -15.54 8.01 -12.36
CA ASP A 221 -14.76 9.00 -11.61
C ASP A 221 -13.85 8.30 -10.58
N MET A 222 -13.12 9.09 -9.79
CA MET A 222 -12.20 8.56 -8.77
C MET A 222 -12.91 7.73 -7.69
N ARG A 223 -14.11 8.11 -7.26
CA ARG A 223 -14.86 7.37 -6.24
C ARG A 223 -15.34 6.01 -6.78
N CYS A 224 -15.80 5.97 -8.02
CA CYS A 224 -16.15 4.71 -8.70
C CYS A 224 -14.93 3.82 -8.89
N ARG A 225 -13.75 4.42 -9.13
CA ARG A 225 -12.47 3.70 -9.20
C ARG A 225 -12.12 3.05 -7.87
N ASP A 226 -12.31 3.73 -6.74
CA ASP A 226 -12.05 3.16 -5.42
C ASP A 226 -13.00 2.00 -5.12
N VAL A 227 -14.30 2.14 -5.45
CA VAL A 227 -15.26 1.03 -5.34
C VAL A 227 -14.87 -0.13 -6.28
N PHE A 228 -14.33 0.15 -7.47
CA PHE A 228 -13.80 -0.89 -8.36
C PHE A 228 -12.63 -1.66 -7.71
N VAL A 229 -11.73 -0.96 -7.01
CA VAL A 229 -10.64 -1.58 -6.25
C VAL A 229 -11.19 -2.38 -5.05
N ASP A 230 -12.24 -1.91 -4.39
CA ASP A 230 -12.96 -2.64 -3.35
C ASP A 230 -13.59 -3.94 -3.88
N ILE A 231 -14.13 -3.91 -5.11
CA ILE A 231 -14.64 -5.11 -5.80
C ILE A 231 -13.49 -6.11 -6.01
N LEU A 232 -12.37 -5.69 -6.59
CA LEU A 232 -11.20 -6.56 -6.79
C LEU A 232 -10.72 -7.18 -5.46
N SER A 233 -10.63 -6.35 -4.42
CA SER A 233 -10.18 -6.74 -3.09
C SER A 233 -11.13 -7.77 -2.47
N THR A 234 -12.43 -7.57 -2.61
CA THR A 234 -13.47 -8.50 -2.11
C THR A 234 -13.44 -9.83 -2.86
N PHE A 235 -13.25 -9.80 -4.17
CA PHE A 235 -13.10 -11.00 -4.99
C PHE A 235 -11.90 -11.85 -4.57
N TYR A 236 -10.82 -11.23 -4.09
CA TYR A 236 -9.62 -11.94 -3.68
C TYR A 236 -9.60 -12.32 -2.20
N PHE A 237 -9.81 -11.36 -1.30
CA PHE A 237 -9.73 -11.54 0.13
C PHE A 237 -11.01 -12.11 0.75
N GLY A 238 -12.16 -11.98 0.09
CA GLY A 238 -13.43 -12.49 0.60
C GLY A 238 -14.06 -11.61 1.69
N PRO A 239 -14.97 -12.19 2.51
CA PRO A 239 -15.83 -11.44 3.43
C PRO A 239 -15.07 -10.79 4.59
N VAL A 240 -13.91 -11.34 4.97
CA VAL A 240 -13.06 -10.74 6.00
C VAL A 240 -12.57 -9.33 5.62
N TYR A 241 -12.38 -9.06 4.33
CA TYR A 241 -12.01 -7.72 3.86
C TYR A 241 -13.16 -6.74 4.06
N VAL A 242 -14.40 -7.13 3.74
CA VAL A 242 -15.56 -6.28 3.97
C VAL A 242 -15.73 -5.95 5.46
N TYR A 243 -15.58 -6.96 6.32
CA TYR A 243 -15.59 -6.75 7.77
C TYR A 243 -14.48 -5.80 8.24
N SER A 244 -13.28 -5.94 7.67
CA SER A 244 -12.14 -5.07 8.00
C SER A 244 -12.41 -3.62 7.60
N MET A 245 -12.95 -3.39 6.39
CA MET A 245 -13.31 -2.05 5.90
C MET A 245 -14.38 -1.41 6.79
N TYR A 246 -15.42 -2.16 7.15
CA TYR A 246 -16.45 -1.70 8.06
C TYR A 246 -15.88 -1.30 9.42
N LYS A 247 -15.06 -2.15 10.05
CA LYS A 247 -14.44 -1.86 11.35
C LYS A 247 -13.47 -0.68 11.28
N HIS A 248 -12.73 -0.56 10.19
CA HIS A 248 -11.84 0.57 9.95
C HIS A 248 -12.61 1.89 9.89
N PHE A 249 -13.69 1.94 9.12
CA PHE A 249 -14.54 3.14 9.03
C PHE A 249 -15.27 3.45 10.33
N GLU A 250 -15.74 2.42 11.04
CA GLU A 250 -16.36 2.59 12.37
C GLU A 250 -15.38 3.21 13.38
N LYS A 251 -14.11 2.75 13.41
CA LYS A 251 -13.07 3.28 14.31
C LYS A 251 -12.64 4.71 13.95
N ARG A 252 -12.58 5.02 12.66
CA ARG A 252 -12.25 6.36 12.16
C ARG A 252 -13.40 7.36 12.26
N TYR A 253 -14.57 6.92 12.70
CA TYR A 253 -15.70 7.81 12.83
C TYR A 253 -15.77 8.44 14.23
N PRO A 254 -15.97 9.76 14.38
CA PRO A 254 -16.13 10.79 13.35
C PRO A 254 -14.83 11.56 13.08
N ILE A 255 -14.25 11.45 11.88
CA ILE A 255 -13.15 12.30 11.42
C ILE A 255 -13.65 13.12 10.21
N SER A 256 -14.32 14.25 10.49
CA SER A 256 -14.67 15.36 9.56
C SER A 256 -15.42 15.06 8.23
N GLY A 257 -16.30 15.97 7.83
CA GLY A 257 -17.36 15.79 6.82
C GLY A 257 -16.97 15.25 5.44
N GLU A 258 -15.76 15.52 4.93
CA GLU A 258 -15.38 15.10 3.57
C GLU A 258 -15.28 13.56 3.40
N SER A 259 -14.85 12.85 4.44
CA SER A 259 -14.67 11.39 4.37
C SER A 259 -15.98 10.60 4.40
N HIS A 260 -17.09 11.23 4.81
CA HIS A 260 -18.37 10.55 5.02
C HIS A 260 -18.95 10.01 3.70
N MET A 261 -18.81 10.76 2.60
CA MET A 261 -19.34 10.39 1.29
C MET A 261 -18.65 9.15 0.73
N GLU A 262 -17.32 9.15 0.74
CA GLU A 262 -16.50 8.04 0.24
C GLU A 262 -16.75 6.75 1.04
N MET A 263 -16.78 6.86 2.38
CA MET A 263 -17.06 5.72 3.25
C MET A 263 -18.46 5.12 3.00
N ASN A 264 -19.46 5.98 2.77
CA ASN A 264 -20.83 5.54 2.50
C ASN A 264 -20.90 4.72 1.21
N ILE A 265 -20.41 5.25 0.09
CA ILE A 265 -20.53 4.55 -1.20
C ILE A 265 -19.71 3.26 -1.23
N ARG A 266 -18.50 3.27 -0.66
CA ARG A 266 -17.65 2.09 -0.56
C ARG A 266 -18.33 0.99 0.26
N LEU A 267 -18.88 1.30 1.43
CA LEU A 267 -19.63 0.31 2.23
C LEU A 267 -20.86 -0.22 1.53
N LEU A 268 -21.64 0.64 0.86
CA LEU A 268 -22.81 0.20 0.09
C LEU A 268 -22.39 -0.78 -1.01
N GLY A 269 -21.30 -0.47 -1.73
CA GLY A 269 -20.74 -1.36 -2.74
C GLY A 269 -20.32 -2.71 -2.18
N LEU A 270 -19.64 -2.72 -1.03
CA LEU A 270 -19.23 -3.95 -0.36
C LEU A 270 -20.42 -4.79 0.15
N ILE A 271 -21.45 -4.16 0.71
CA ILE A 271 -22.69 -4.84 1.15
C ILE A 271 -23.40 -5.47 -0.05
N TYR A 272 -23.49 -4.75 -1.17
CA TYR A 272 -24.07 -5.27 -2.42
C TYR A 272 -23.27 -6.46 -2.97
N LEU A 273 -21.94 -6.38 -2.96
CA LEU A 273 -21.10 -7.50 -3.41
C LEU A 273 -21.32 -8.76 -2.60
N ILE A 274 -21.47 -8.67 -1.28
CA ILE A 274 -21.72 -9.85 -0.44
C ILE A 274 -23.02 -10.54 -0.84
N SER A 275 -24.09 -9.76 -1.10
CA SER A 275 -25.38 -10.32 -1.48
C SER A 275 -25.36 -10.97 -2.87
N VAL A 276 -24.67 -10.36 -3.84
CA VAL A 276 -24.56 -10.88 -5.21
C VAL A 276 -23.61 -12.05 -5.34
N LEU A 277 -22.45 -12.00 -4.69
CA LEU A 277 -21.44 -13.06 -4.78
C LEU A 277 -21.87 -14.34 -4.04
N GLY A 278 -23.00 -14.31 -3.32
CA GLY A 278 -23.48 -15.44 -2.54
C GLY A 278 -22.46 -15.92 -1.52
N ILE A 279 -21.57 -15.03 -1.07
CA ILE A 279 -20.55 -15.31 -0.07
C ILE A 279 -21.24 -15.23 1.30
N ALA A 280 -22.13 -16.21 1.53
CA ALA A 280 -23.14 -16.29 2.58
C ALA A 280 -22.59 -16.50 4.00
N LYS A 281 -21.48 -15.85 4.35
CA LYS A 281 -20.79 -16.04 5.63
C LYS A 281 -20.69 -14.80 6.51
N ILE A 282 -21.20 -13.66 6.04
CA ILE A 282 -21.51 -12.51 6.90
C ILE A 282 -22.91 -12.75 7.47
N SER A 283 -23.10 -12.60 8.79
CA SER A 283 -24.42 -12.84 9.38
C SER A 283 -25.41 -11.73 8.99
N GLU A 284 -26.71 -12.04 8.99
CA GLU A 284 -27.73 -11.03 8.72
C GLU A 284 -27.67 -9.86 9.70
N GLU A 285 -27.32 -10.12 10.96
CA GLU A 285 -27.11 -9.10 11.97
C GLU A 285 -25.97 -8.15 11.58
N GLN A 286 -24.83 -8.68 11.13
CA GLN A 286 -23.70 -7.86 10.67
C GLN A 286 -24.07 -7.02 9.45
N ILE A 287 -24.84 -7.57 8.51
CA ILE A 287 -25.36 -6.81 7.36
C ILE A 287 -26.28 -5.67 7.85
N LYS A 288 -27.17 -5.94 8.80
CA LYS A 288 -28.06 -4.92 9.40
C LYS A 288 -27.25 -3.84 10.12
N GLU A 289 -26.20 -4.19 10.84
CA GLU A 289 -25.27 -3.25 11.50
C GLU A 289 -24.57 -2.35 10.48
N MET A 290 -24.02 -2.93 9.41
CA MET A 290 -23.37 -2.17 8.33
C MET A 290 -24.36 -1.21 7.65
N ILE A 291 -25.60 -1.64 7.39
CA ILE A 291 -26.66 -0.78 6.82
C ILE A 291 -27.07 0.33 7.80
N ALA A 292 -27.14 0.05 9.11
CA ALA A 292 -27.43 1.07 10.11
C ALA A 292 -26.31 2.11 10.18
N PHE A 293 -25.06 1.67 10.05
CA PHE A 293 -23.91 2.55 10.00
C PHE A 293 -23.90 3.44 8.74
N THR A 294 -24.19 2.90 7.56
CA THR A 294 -24.28 3.72 6.33
C THR A 294 -25.37 4.80 6.42
N LYS A 295 -26.54 4.48 6.99
CA LYS A 295 -27.59 5.46 7.29
C LYS A 295 -27.13 6.53 8.28
N THR A 296 -26.32 6.14 9.27
CA THR A 296 -25.76 7.09 10.24
C THR A 296 -24.81 8.07 9.56
N LEU A 297 -23.97 7.60 8.64
CA LEU A 297 -23.11 8.47 7.81
C LEU A 297 -23.93 9.47 7.02
N GLU A 298 -24.99 9.03 6.31
CA GLU A 298 -25.87 9.89 5.50
C GLU A 298 -26.62 10.95 6.31
N ASN A 299 -27.05 10.59 7.52
CA ASN A 299 -27.77 11.53 8.40
C ASN A 299 -26.88 12.65 8.93
N ARG A 300 -25.56 12.46 8.96
CA ARG A 300 -24.59 13.48 9.39
C ARG A 300 -24.01 14.31 8.25
N MET A 301 -24.26 13.94 7.00
CA MET A 301 -23.95 14.77 5.84
C MET A 301 -24.86 15.99 5.80
N ASP A 302 -24.32 17.11 5.35
CA ASP A 302 -25.13 18.25 4.97
C ASP A 302 -25.95 17.95 3.69
N SER A 303 -26.76 18.92 3.25
CA SER A 303 -27.63 18.73 2.08
C SER A 303 -26.86 18.53 0.77
N GLU A 304 -25.67 19.13 0.63
CA GLU A 304 -24.87 19.04 -0.58
C GLU A 304 -24.13 17.71 -0.64
N ASP A 305 -23.47 17.33 0.45
CA ASP A 305 -22.80 16.03 0.60
C ASP A 305 -23.77 14.88 0.42
N ARG A 306 -25.00 14.99 0.96
CA ARG A 306 -26.02 13.96 0.78
C ARG A 306 -26.46 13.83 -0.69
N LYS A 307 -26.56 14.94 -1.42
CA LYS A 307 -26.89 14.93 -2.86
C LYS A 307 -25.76 14.29 -3.66
N ASN A 308 -24.51 14.59 -3.31
CA ASN A 308 -23.33 14.00 -3.92
C ASN A 308 -23.26 12.48 -3.66
N ALA A 309 -23.49 12.03 -2.42
CA ALA A 309 -23.54 10.61 -2.08
C ALA A 309 -24.65 9.86 -2.85
N GLN A 310 -25.82 10.48 -3.05
CA GLN A 310 -26.88 9.91 -3.88
C GLN A 310 -26.48 9.81 -5.37
N ALA A 311 -25.75 10.81 -5.89
CA ALA A 311 -25.22 10.76 -7.25
C ALA A 311 -24.18 9.64 -7.40
N ASP A 312 -23.28 9.48 -6.43
CA ASP A 312 -22.30 8.40 -6.40
C ASP A 312 -22.97 7.03 -6.33
N LYS A 313 -24.02 6.90 -5.51
CA LYS A 313 -24.84 5.67 -5.46
C LYS A 313 -25.42 5.32 -6.82
N LYS A 314 -25.98 6.29 -7.53
CA LYS A 314 -26.52 6.06 -8.88
C LYS A 314 -25.43 5.64 -9.87
N LYS A 315 -24.22 6.22 -9.79
CA LYS A 315 -23.08 5.80 -10.62
C LYS A 315 -22.63 4.39 -10.30
N PHE A 316 -22.63 4.01 -9.02
CA PHE A 316 -22.34 2.64 -8.61
C PHE A 316 -23.39 1.66 -9.17
N GLU A 317 -24.68 1.97 -9.06
CA GLU A 317 -25.75 1.16 -9.65
C GLU A 317 -25.57 1.01 -11.17
N GLU A 318 -25.24 2.10 -11.87
CA GLU A 318 -24.90 2.06 -13.30
C GLU A 318 -23.67 1.19 -13.57
N MET A 319 -22.61 1.28 -12.77
CA MET A 319 -21.40 0.46 -12.90
C MET A 319 -21.73 -1.05 -12.76
N ILE A 320 -22.65 -1.39 -11.86
CA ILE A 320 -23.17 -2.75 -11.70
C ILE A 320 -23.95 -3.20 -12.93
N ASP A 321 -24.89 -2.37 -13.41
CA ASP A 321 -25.71 -2.66 -14.60
C ASP A 321 -24.86 -2.84 -15.86
N LYS A 322 -23.76 -2.08 -15.97
CA LYS A 322 -22.75 -2.21 -17.03
C LYS A 322 -21.89 -3.46 -16.93
N GLY A 323 -22.06 -4.27 -15.87
CA GLY A 323 -21.47 -5.60 -15.75
C GLY A 323 -20.06 -5.63 -15.14
N VAL A 324 -19.73 -4.71 -14.23
CA VAL A 324 -18.41 -4.68 -13.55
C VAL A 324 -18.05 -6.00 -12.87
N ILE A 325 -19.03 -6.70 -12.29
CA ILE A 325 -18.83 -8.00 -11.63
C ILE A 325 -18.30 -9.02 -12.63
N LYS A 326 -18.97 -9.15 -13.78
CA LYS A 326 -18.57 -10.05 -14.87
C LYS A 326 -17.21 -9.65 -15.46
N TYR A 327 -16.94 -8.35 -15.56
CA TYR A 327 -15.65 -7.84 -16.01
C TYR A 327 -14.51 -8.28 -15.07
N VAL A 328 -14.69 -8.11 -13.76
CA VAL A 328 -13.72 -8.54 -12.74
C VAL A 328 -13.56 -10.06 -12.72
N GLU A 329 -14.65 -10.83 -12.83
CA GLU A 329 -14.60 -12.29 -12.95
C GLU A 329 -13.76 -12.77 -14.14
N ASN A 330 -13.98 -12.16 -15.31
CA ASN A 330 -13.21 -12.46 -16.51
C ASN A 330 -11.73 -12.13 -16.31
N TYR A 331 -11.42 -10.97 -15.73
CA TYR A 331 -10.04 -10.59 -15.42
C TYR A 331 -9.35 -11.59 -14.48
N PHE A 332 -10.04 -12.05 -13.43
CA PHE A 332 -9.51 -13.08 -12.53
C PHE A 332 -9.26 -14.39 -13.27
N LYS A 333 -10.19 -14.80 -14.13
CA LYS A 333 -10.05 -16.00 -14.97
C LYS A 333 -8.87 -15.89 -15.93
N ASP A 334 -8.70 -14.76 -16.60
CA ASP A 334 -7.61 -14.50 -17.55
C ASP A 334 -6.24 -14.50 -16.87
N LYS A 335 -6.18 -14.04 -15.62
CA LYS A 335 -4.97 -14.11 -14.78
C LYS A 335 -4.78 -15.46 -14.09
N ASN A 336 -5.68 -16.43 -14.31
CA ASN A 336 -5.71 -17.73 -13.63
C ASN A 336 -5.71 -17.58 -12.09
N ILE A 337 -6.45 -16.59 -11.59
CA ILE A 337 -6.63 -16.30 -10.17
C ILE A 337 -7.99 -16.85 -9.76
N THR A 338 -7.99 -17.71 -8.76
CA THR A 338 -9.22 -18.26 -8.20
C THR A 338 -9.86 -17.23 -7.27
N PRO A 339 -11.07 -16.73 -7.57
CA PRO A 339 -11.78 -15.81 -6.67
C PRO A 339 -12.15 -16.52 -5.37
N TYR A 340 -12.37 -15.76 -4.30
CA TYR A 340 -12.64 -16.29 -2.96
C TYR A 340 -13.82 -17.27 -2.92
N SER A 341 -14.90 -16.96 -3.64
CA SER A 341 -16.09 -17.83 -3.75
C SER A 341 -15.75 -19.24 -4.26
N GLN A 342 -14.77 -19.35 -5.15
CA GLN A 342 -14.26 -20.62 -5.68
C GLN A 342 -13.12 -21.18 -4.83
N PHE A 343 -12.33 -20.31 -4.19
CA PHE A 343 -11.20 -20.67 -3.32
C PHE A 343 -11.65 -21.59 -2.18
N VAL A 344 -12.77 -21.25 -1.51
CA VAL A 344 -13.40 -22.04 -0.45
C VAL A 344 -13.72 -23.47 -0.92
N ASN A 345 -14.06 -23.65 -2.19
CA ASN A 345 -14.46 -24.95 -2.73
C ASN A 345 -13.31 -25.76 -3.33
N VAL A 346 -12.30 -25.12 -3.91
CA VAL A 346 -11.26 -25.78 -4.73
C VAL A 346 -9.90 -25.77 -4.05
N ILE A 347 -9.45 -24.61 -3.57
CA ILE A 347 -8.09 -24.43 -3.05
C ILE A 347 -8.02 -24.82 -1.57
N GLU A 348 -9.04 -24.51 -0.77
CA GLU A 348 -9.15 -25.08 0.56
C GLU A 348 -9.09 -26.61 0.50
N LYS A 349 -9.78 -27.25 -0.44
CA LYS A 349 -9.67 -28.71 -0.61
C LYS A 349 -8.26 -29.17 -0.97
N ARG A 350 -7.47 -28.41 -1.73
CA ARG A 350 -6.07 -28.79 -2.05
C ARG A 350 -5.13 -28.57 -0.87
N GLU A 351 -5.17 -27.39 -0.24
CA GLU A 351 -4.26 -27.05 0.87
C GLU A 351 -4.60 -27.79 2.17
N ILE A 352 -5.88 -28.12 2.37
CA ILE A 352 -6.38 -28.82 3.55
C ILE A 352 -6.41 -30.34 3.34
N ASN A 353 -6.73 -30.86 2.13
CA ASN A 353 -7.01 -32.28 1.93
C ASN A 353 -5.94 -33.14 1.23
N GLN A 354 -4.73 -32.65 0.96
CA GLN A 354 -3.73 -33.44 0.20
C GLN A 354 -2.70 -34.26 1.01
N SER A 355 -2.60 -34.14 2.33
CA SER A 355 -1.63 -34.92 3.17
C SER A 355 -2.33 -35.65 4.33
N PRO A 356 -1.83 -36.75 4.91
CA PRO A 356 -2.38 -37.35 6.14
C PRO A 356 -2.32 -36.43 7.39
N ASP A 357 -1.38 -35.47 7.43
CA ASP A 357 -1.17 -34.52 8.54
C ASP A 357 -2.04 -33.24 8.47
N LYS A 358 -3.19 -33.30 7.79
CA LYS A 358 -4.04 -32.17 7.35
C LYS A 358 -4.23 -31.06 8.38
N ILE A 359 -3.81 -29.84 8.08
CA ILE A 359 -4.32 -28.63 8.74
C ILE A 359 -5.64 -28.27 8.05
N ASN A 360 -6.77 -28.54 8.69
CA ASN A 360 -8.10 -28.10 8.25
C ASN A 360 -8.58 -26.89 9.06
N ARG A 361 -9.71 -26.28 8.67
CA ARG A 361 -10.26 -25.11 9.38
C ARG A 361 -10.43 -25.36 10.87
N ASP A 362 -10.86 -26.54 11.29
CA ASP A 362 -11.04 -26.85 12.71
C ASP A 362 -9.70 -27.02 13.44
N LYS A 363 -8.70 -27.62 12.80
CA LYS A 363 -7.34 -27.65 13.35
C LYS A 363 -6.72 -26.26 13.41
N ILE A 364 -6.95 -25.40 12.42
CA ILE A 364 -6.51 -23.99 12.47
C ILE A 364 -7.11 -23.32 13.71
N LYS A 365 -8.44 -23.42 13.90
CA LYS A 365 -9.12 -22.88 15.08
C LYS A 365 -8.52 -23.43 16.38
N ILE A 366 -8.33 -24.74 16.48
CA ILE A 366 -7.76 -25.39 17.69
C ILE A 366 -6.34 -24.90 17.95
N MET A 367 -5.49 -24.85 16.92
CA MET A 367 -4.10 -24.42 17.05
C MET A 367 -4.03 -22.96 17.49
N ILE A 368 -4.79 -22.08 16.86
CA ILE A 368 -4.84 -20.66 17.20
C ILE A 368 -5.36 -20.45 18.63
N ARG A 369 -6.44 -21.14 19.05
CA ARG A 369 -6.92 -21.10 20.44
C ARG A 369 -5.89 -21.58 21.46
N LYS A 370 -4.97 -22.47 21.05
CA LYS A 370 -3.85 -22.94 21.88
C LYS A 370 -2.61 -22.04 21.80
N GLY A 371 -2.68 -20.90 21.12
CA GLY A 371 -1.53 -20.01 20.93
C GLY A 371 -0.49 -20.53 19.94
N ILE A 372 -0.86 -21.49 19.07
CA ILE A 372 0.07 -22.15 18.14
C ILE A 372 -0.07 -21.54 16.74
N PRO A 373 0.98 -20.91 16.18
CA PRO A 373 0.93 -20.34 14.85
C PRO A 373 0.87 -21.42 13.75
N VAL A 374 0.02 -21.18 12.75
CA VAL A 374 -0.27 -22.10 11.65
C VAL A 374 0.40 -21.66 10.35
N ALA A 375 0.92 -22.63 9.58
CA ALA A 375 1.61 -22.38 8.31
C ALA A 375 0.64 -22.46 7.11
N VAL A 376 -0.34 -21.54 7.06
CA VAL A 376 -1.38 -21.49 6.01
C VAL A 376 -1.42 -20.12 5.34
N ARG A 377 -1.98 -20.04 4.13
CA ARG A 377 -2.05 -18.77 3.39
C ARG A 377 -2.73 -17.67 4.22
N PRO A 378 -2.29 -16.41 4.10
CA PRO A 378 -2.93 -15.26 4.73
C PRO A 378 -4.45 -15.23 4.59
N THR A 379 -4.94 -15.35 3.36
CA THR A 379 -6.38 -15.33 3.06
C THR A 379 -7.14 -16.47 3.73
N THR A 380 -6.55 -17.67 3.80
CA THR A 380 -7.15 -18.83 4.50
C THR A 380 -7.21 -18.59 6.00
N LEU A 381 -6.12 -18.09 6.61
CA LEU A 381 -6.09 -17.83 8.05
C LEU A 381 -7.13 -16.79 8.43
N LEU A 382 -7.09 -15.61 7.81
CA LEU A 382 -7.95 -14.47 8.16
C LEU A 382 -9.43 -14.82 7.98
N ASN A 383 -9.81 -15.47 6.88
CA ASN A 383 -11.19 -15.91 6.70
C ASN A 383 -11.59 -17.02 7.69
N THR A 384 -10.70 -17.95 8.05
CA THR A 384 -11.02 -18.95 9.07
C THR A 384 -11.28 -18.31 10.44
N LEU A 385 -10.49 -17.30 10.81
CA LEU A 385 -10.68 -16.55 12.05
C LEU A 385 -11.97 -15.73 12.03
N TYR A 386 -12.24 -15.04 10.91
CA TYR A 386 -13.47 -14.27 10.73
C TYR A 386 -14.72 -15.15 10.81
N GLU A 387 -14.78 -16.21 10.01
CA GLU A 387 -15.93 -17.13 9.98
C GLU A 387 -16.13 -17.87 11.31
N SER A 388 -15.08 -17.98 12.13
CA SER A 388 -15.16 -18.58 13.46
C SER A 388 -15.37 -17.57 14.60
N LYS A 389 -15.63 -16.30 14.26
CA LYS A 389 -15.83 -15.18 15.20
C LYS A 389 -14.67 -15.00 16.18
N GLN A 390 -13.45 -15.33 15.75
CA GLN A 390 -12.23 -15.25 16.56
C GLN A 390 -11.29 -14.13 16.12
N ILE A 391 -11.53 -13.49 14.98
CA ILE A 391 -10.59 -12.50 14.43
C ILE A 391 -10.32 -11.33 15.38
N ASP A 392 -11.32 -10.91 16.15
CA ASP A 392 -11.20 -9.84 17.14
C ASP A 392 -10.65 -10.32 18.50
N GLN A 393 -10.49 -11.63 18.69
CA GLN A 393 -10.06 -12.26 19.96
C GLN A 393 -8.61 -12.75 19.92
N VAL A 394 -8.05 -12.89 18.72
CA VAL A 394 -6.71 -13.45 18.52
C VAL A 394 -5.68 -12.34 18.56
N GLU A 395 -4.63 -12.53 19.35
CA GLU A 395 -3.51 -11.60 19.37
C GLU A 395 -2.87 -11.48 17.98
N THR A 396 -2.65 -10.25 17.54
CA THR A 396 -2.00 -9.94 16.27
C THR A 396 -0.62 -10.57 16.14
N SER A 397 0.09 -10.75 17.26
CA SER A 397 1.37 -11.47 17.36
C SER A 397 1.27 -12.88 16.75
N LEU A 398 0.17 -13.58 16.98
CA LEU A 398 -0.07 -14.95 16.53
C LEU A 398 -0.40 -15.03 15.04
N ILE A 399 -1.14 -14.04 14.52
CA ILE A 399 -1.41 -13.90 13.08
C ILE A 399 -0.10 -13.59 12.34
N ILE A 400 0.68 -12.63 12.85
CA ILE A 400 1.99 -12.28 12.31
C ILE A 400 2.92 -13.51 12.29
N ALA A 401 2.97 -14.28 13.38
CA ALA A 401 3.78 -15.49 13.46
C ALA A 401 3.31 -16.56 12.44
N SER A 402 2.01 -16.69 12.22
CA SER A 402 1.44 -17.61 11.23
C SER A 402 1.81 -17.22 9.80
N PHE A 403 1.74 -15.92 9.46
CA PHE A 403 2.14 -15.39 8.15
C PHE A 403 3.62 -15.65 7.87
N LYS A 404 4.48 -15.38 8.86
CA LYS A 404 5.92 -15.68 8.81
C LYS A 404 6.17 -17.17 8.53
N LYS A 405 5.52 -18.04 9.30
CA LYS A 405 5.65 -19.49 9.18
C LYS A 405 5.20 -20.00 7.81
N TRP A 406 4.09 -19.48 7.30
CA TRP A 406 3.62 -19.79 5.95
C TRP A 406 4.59 -19.33 4.86
N TYR A 407 5.11 -18.10 4.99
CA TYR A 407 6.04 -17.56 4.01
C TYR A 407 7.33 -18.39 3.92
N VAL A 408 7.90 -18.77 5.06
CA VAL A 408 9.07 -19.65 5.14
C VAL A 408 8.77 -21.01 4.51
N LYS A 409 7.63 -21.63 4.85
CA LYS A 409 7.20 -22.90 4.25
C LYS A 409 7.13 -22.80 2.72
N ARG A 410 6.46 -21.76 2.20
CA ARG A 410 6.32 -21.52 0.77
C ARG A 410 7.66 -21.37 0.06
N TYR A 411 8.60 -20.64 0.66
CA TYR A 411 9.92 -20.43 0.07
C TYR A 411 10.73 -21.72 0.06
N TYR A 412 10.65 -22.51 1.13
CA TYR A 412 11.26 -23.83 1.21
C TYR A 412 10.69 -24.80 0.15
N GLU A 413 9.37 -24.82 -0.02
CA GLU A 413 8.73 -25.64 -1.06
C GLU A 413 9.21 -25.24 -2.46
N LYS A 414 9.24 -23.93 -2.77
CA LYS A 414 9.77 -23.42 -4.05
C LYS A 414 11.24 -23.77 -4.28
N SER A 415 12.09 -23.73 -3.25
CA SER A 415 13.51 -24.05 -3.40
C SER A 415 13.74 -25.56 -3.63
N VAL A 416 12.96 -26.41 -2.97
CA VAL A 416 12.96 -27.86 -3.20
C VAL A 416 12.48 -28.19 -4.62
N GLU A 417 11.36 -27.61 -5.07
CA GLU A 417 10.85 -27.78 -6.44
C GLU A 417 11.89 -27.39 -7.50
N LYS A 418 12.56 -26.25 -7.32
CA LYS A 418 13.62 -25.81 -8.21
C LYS A 418 14.80 -26.78 -8.25
N THR A 419 15.23 -27.27 -7.08
CA THR A 419 16.33 -28.24 -6.97
C THR A 419 15.97 -29.59 -7.60
N MET A 420 14.70 -30.01 -7.49
CA MET A 420 14.20 -31.23 -8.13
C MET A 420 14.11 -31.09 -9.65
N ALA A 421 13.63 -29.95 -10.15
CA ALA A 421 13.57 -29.66 -11.58
C ALA A 421 14.97 -29.59 -12.22
N GLU A 422 15.95 -29.03 -11.52
CA GLU A 422 17.35 -28.99 -11.96
C GLU A 422 17.99 -30.38 -11.99
N LYS A 423 17.59 -31.28 -11.07
CA LYS A 423 18.06 -32.68 -11.04
C LYS A 423 17.37 -33.59 -12.06
N SER A 424 16.16 -33.27 -12.52
CA SER A 424 15.45 -34.06 -13.55
C SER A 424 15.91 -33.77 -14.99
N ILE A 425 16.84 -32.83 -15.17
CA ILE A 425 17.43 -32.48 -16.48
C ILE A 425 18.75 -33.25 -16.71
N TYR A 426 19.23 -34.00 -15.72
CA TYR A 426 20.36 -34.93 -15.80
C TYR A 426 19.87 -36.36 -15.57
#